data_AF-A0A0W0FW16-F1
#
_entry.id   AF-A0A0W0FW16-F1
#
_cell.length_a   1.000
_cell.length_b   1.000
_cell.length_c   1.000
_cell.angle_alpha   90.00
_cell.angle_beta   90.00
_cell.angle_gamma   90.00
#
_symmetry.space_group_name_H-M   'P 1'
#
loop_
_entity.id
_entity.type
_entity.pdbx_description
1 polymer ?
#
loop_
_entity_poly.entity_id
_entity_poly.type
_entity_poly.pdbx_seq_one_letter_code
_entity_poly.pdbx_strand_id
1 'polypeptide(L)'
;MPPLLFTVLEWPFTRLAYILFPVAVANGIISGAFLFYVLYDCMHYALHHTQLPAYLKEMKKYHLGHHYKNYELGFGVTSKVWDIVFNTYLPV
;
A
#
# COMPACT_ATOMS: atom_id res chain seq x y z
N MET A 1 -8.94 -2.34 -4.63
CA MET A 1 -10.13 -2.78 -3.87
C MET A 1 -11.41 -2.16 -4.44
N PRO A 2 -12.61 -2.78 -4.29
CA PRO A 2 -13.88 -2.18 -4.69
C PRO A 2 -14.13 -0.82 -3.98
N PRO A 3 -14.66 0.21 -4.67
CA PRO A 3 -14.82 1.55 -4.09
C PRO A 3 -15.67 1.61 -2.82
N LEU A 4 -16.69 0.76 -2.71
CA LEU A 4 -17.56 0.69 -1.51
C LEU A 4 -16.76 0.28 -0.27
N LEU A 5 -15.94 -0.77 -0.38
CA LEU A 5 -15.13 -1.27 0.74
C LEU A 5 -14.05 -0.24 1.11
N PHE A 6 -13.41 0.37 0.10
CA PHE A 6 -12.44 1.44 0.34
C PHE A 6 -13.06 2.61 1.11
N THR A 7 -14.25 3.05 0.71
CA THR A 7 -14.96 4.15 1.38
C THR A 7 -15.26 3.83 2.85
N VAL A 8 -15.70 2.59 3.13
CA VAL A 8 -15.96 2.15 4.51
C VAL A 8 -14.69 2.14 5.36
N LEU A 9 -13.56 1.67 4.81
CA LEU A 9 -12.28 1.60 5.51
C LEU A 9 -11.66 2.99 5.74
N GLU A 10 -11.73 3.89 4.76
CA GLU A 10 -11.16 5.24 4.86
C GLU A 10 -12.02 6.22 5.68
N TRP A 11 -13.34 5.99 5.77
CA TRP A 11 -14.23 6.87 6.51
C TRP A 11 -13.69 7.28 7.91
N PRO A 12 -13.31 6.36 8.81
CA PRO A 12 -12.77 6.75 10.11
C PRO A 12 -11.49 7.59 10.02
N PHE A 13 -10.60 7.33 9.05
CA PHE A 13 -9.35 8.09 8.89
C PHE A 13 -9.59 9.50 8.36
N THR A 14 -10.52 9.66 7.41
CA THR A 14 -10.91 11.00 6.93
C THR A 14 -11.55 11.82 8.05
N ARG A 15 -12.41 11.22 8.88
CA ARG A 15 -12.98 11.88 10.07
C ARG A 15 -11.90 12.24 11.09
N LEU A 16 -10.95 11.33 11.33
CA LEU A 16 -9.82 11.57 12.23
C LEU A 16 -8.97 12.76 11.76
N ALA A 17 -8.69 12.87 10.46
CA ALA A 17 -7.93 14.00 9.92
C ALA A 17 -8.62 15.36 10.21
N TYR A 18 -9.93 15.45 10.02
CA TYR A 18 -10.69 16.67 10.34
C TYR A 18 -10.81 16.96 11.84
N ILE A 19 -10.69 15.93 12.70
CA ILE A 19 -10.66 16.11 14.15
C ILE A 19 -9.30 16.65 14.61
N LEU A 20 -8.20 16.18 14.00
CA LEU A 20 -6.84 16.49 14.44
C LEU A 20 -6.27 17.77 13.81
N PHE A 21 -6.71 18.15 12.60
CA PHE A 21 -6.07 19.19 11.81
C PHE A 21 -7.06 20.26 11.32
N PRO A 22 -6.58 21.51 11.10
CA PRO A 22 -7.36 22.52 10.38
C PRO A 22 -7.78 22.02 9.00
N VAL A 23 -8.95 22.46 8.52
CA VAL A 23 -9.58 21.96 7.28
C VAL A 23 -8.61 21.92 6.09
N ALA A 24 -7.80 22.95 5.89
CA ALA A 24 -6.84 23.00 4.78
C ALA A 24 -5.76 21.90 4.89
N VAL A 25 -5.25 21.66 6.10
CA VAL A 25 -4.23 20.61 6.36
C VAL A 25 -4.86 19.23 6.26
N ALA A 26 -6.05 19.03 6.83
CA ALA A 26 -6.80 17.78 6.73
C ALA A 26 -7.08 17.41 5.26
N ASN A 27 -7.51 18.37 4.44
CA ASN A 27 -7.73 18.16 3.00
C ASN A 27 -6.44 17.75 2.29
N GLY A 28 -5.31 18.36 2.64
CA GLY A 28 -3.99 17.98 2.10
C GLY A 28 -3.61 16.54 2.46
N ILE A 29 -3.79 16.15 3.72
CA ILE A 29 -3.50 14.79 4.21
C ILE A 29 -4.39 13.76 3.49
N ILE A 30 -5.71 14.01 3.45
CA ILE A 30 -6.68 13.11 2.82
C ILE A 30 -6.36 12.95 1.33
N SER A 31 -6.09 14.05 0.62
CA SER A 31 -5.76 14.01 -0.81
C SER A 31 -4.47 13.21 -1.07
N GLY A 32 -3.44 13.42 -0.23
CA GLY A 32 -2.20 12.66 -0.30
C GLY A 32 -2.42 11.17 -0.03
N ALA A 33 -3.14 10.82 1.04
CA ALA A 33 -3.45 9.43 1.39
C ALA A 33 -4.18 8.71 0.25
N PHE A 34 -5.18 9.35 -0.35
CA PHE A 34 -5.97 8.76 -1.43
C PHE A 34 -5.13 8.58 -2.71
N LEU A 35 -4.27 9.55 -3.04
CA LEU A 35 -3.32 9.42 -4.15
C LEU A 35 -2.40 8.21 -3.95
N PHE A 36 -1.79 8.09 -2.77
CA PHE A 36 -0.88 6.97 -2.49
C PHE A 36 -1.59 5.62 -2.38
N TYR A 37 -2.86 5.59 -1.94
CA TYR A 37 -3.69 4.40 -2.02
C TYR A 37 -3.92 3.94 -3.47
N VAL A 38 -4.25 4.87 -4.38
CA VAL A 38 -4.42 4.53 -5.80
C VAL A 38 -3.11 3.97 -6.38
N LEU A 39 -1.97 4.61 -6.09
CA LEU A 39 -0.67 4.12 -6.49
C LEU A 39 -0.38 2.71 -5.94
N TYR A 40 -0.70 2.46 -4.67
CA TYR A 40 -0.59 1.16 -4.04
C TYR A 40 -1.43 0.09 -4.76
N ASP A 41 -2.71 0.37 -5.01
CA ASP A 41 -3.65 -0.60 -5.58
C ASP A 41 -3.31 -0.90 -7.05
N CYS A 42 -2.91 0.12 -7.83
CA CYS A 42 -2.41 -0.06 -9.19
C CYS A 42 -1.09 -0.84 -9.23
N MET A 43 -0.15 -0.54 -8.33
CA MET A 43 1.11 -1.27 -8.24
C MET A 43 0.87 -2.73 -7.86
N HIS A 44 0.00 -2.99 -6.87
CA HIS A 44 -0.40 -4.33 -6.47
C HIS A 44 -0.93 -5.13 -7.68
N TYR A 45 -1.85 -4.53 -8.45
CA TYR A 45 -2.37 -5.16 -9.66
C TYR A 45 -1.25 -5.45 -10.68
N ALA A 46 -0.37 -4.49 -10.95
CA ALA A 46 0.69 -4.63 -11.94
C ALA A 46 1.75 -5.67 -11.53
N LEU A 47 2.06 -5.80 -10.23
CA LEU A 47 2.97 -6.82 -9.70
C LEU A 47 2.47 -8.23 -10.03
N HIS A 48 1.16 -8.46 -10.00
CA HIS A 48 0.58 -9.73 -10.43
C HIS A 48 0.52 -9.86 -11.96
N HIS A 49 -0.02 -8.87 -12.67
CA HIS A 49 -0.55 -9.07 -14.02
C HIS A 49 0.31 -8.50 -15.16
N THR A 50 1.47 -7.90 -14.87
CA THR A 50 2.26 -7.20 -15.88
C THR A 50 3.72 -7.68 -15.91
N GLN A 51 4.33 -7.68 -17.10
CA GLN A 51 5.78 -7.79 -17.24
C GLN A 51 6.40 -6.43 -16.89
N LEU A 52 6.97 -6.34 -15.70
CA LEU A 52 7.47 -5.08 -15.16
C LEU A 52 8.92 -4.79 -15.57
N PRO A 53 9.31 -3.50 -15.65
CA PRO A 53 10.67 -3.09 -15.96
C PRO A 53 11.67 -3.60 -14.90
N ALA A 54 12.94 -3.65 -15.27
CA ALA A 54 14.00 -4.25 -14.44
C ALA A 54 14.03 -3.72 -12.99
N TYR A 55 13.80 -2.42 -12.79
CA TYR A 55 13.81 -1.78 -11.47
C TYR A 55 12.64 -2.20 -10.56
N LEU A 56 11.57 -2.81 -11.09
CA LEU A 56 10.44 -3.33 -10.32
C LEU A 56 10.41 -4.86 -10.25
N LYS A 57 11.31 -5.57 -10.95
CA LYS A 57 11.35 -7.04 -10.93
C LYS A 57 11.57 -7.59 -9.53
N GLU A 58 12.38 -6.89 -8.74
CA GLU A 58 12.69 -7.27 -7.37
C GLU A 58 11.42 -7.20 -6.49
N MET A 59 10.71 -6.07 -6.50
CA MET A 59 9.43 -5.95 -5.80
C MET A 59 8.38 -6.96 -6.30
N LYS A 60 8.36 -7.29 -7.60
CA LYS A 60 7.52 -8.37 -8.12
C LYS A 60 7.88 -9.72 -7.52
N LYS A 61 9.17 -10.09 -7.49
CA LYS A 61 9.64 -11.32 -6.84
C LYS A 61 9.24 -11.35 -5.37
N TYR A 62 9.43 -10.24 -4.66
CA TYR A 62 9.10 -10.09 -3.24
C TYR A 62 7.62 -10.31 -2.97
N HIS A 63 6.75 -9.59 -3.68
CA HIS A 63 5.31 -9.70 -3.49
C HIS A 63 4.75 -11.06 -3.93
N LEU A 64 5.25 -11.66 -5.00
CA LEU A 64 4.88 -13.04 -5.36
C LEU A 64 5.40 -14.05 -4.32
N GLY A 65 6.54 -13.78 -3.68
CA GLY A 65 7.02 -14.56 -2.55
C GLY A 65 6.05 -14.53 -1.36
N HIS A 66 5.44 -13.38 -1.06
CA HIS A 66 4.40 -13.29 -0.03
C HIS A 66 3.25 -14.27 -0.32
N HIS A 67 2.73 -14.28 -1.55
CA HIS A 67 1.61 -15.17 -1.92
C HIS A 67 1.99 -16.66 -2.01
N TYR A 68 3.17 -16.97 -2.56
CA TYR A 68 3.51 -18.34 -2.96
C TYR A 68 4.59 -19.01 -2.11
N LYS A 69 5.25 -18.28 -1.19
CA LYS A 69 6.23 -18.85 -0.26
C LYS A 69 5.80 -18.69 1.20
N ASN A 70 5.54 -17.47 1.65
CA ASN A 70 5.13 -17.21 3.04
C ASN A 70 4.30 -15.92 3.15
N TYR A 71 3.01 -16.08 3.41
CA TYR A 71 2.06 -14.97 3.54
C TYR A 71 2.10 -14.29 4.93
N GLU A 72 2.87 -14.84 5.87
CA GLU A 72 3.09 -14.24 7.20
C GLU A 72 4.22 -13.20 7.21
N LEU A 73 4.89 -12.99 6.07
CA LEU A 73 5.94 -12.00 5.85
C LEU A 73 5.70 -11.23 4.55
N GLY A 74 6.40 -10.12 4.33
CA GLY A 74 6.33 -9.37 3.08
C GLY A 74 5.03 -8.62 2.87
N PHE A 75 4.55 -7.93 3.92
CA PHE A 75 3.31 -7.14 3.86
C PHE A 75 3.46 -5.89 2.98
N GLY A 76 4.69 -5.41 2.78
CA GLY A 76 4.98 -4.26 1.94
C GLY A 76 4.78 -4.53 0.45
N VAL A 77 3.87 -3.78 -0.18
CA VAL A 77 3.62 -3.85 -1.64
C VAL A 77 4.36 -2.75 -2.39
N THR A 78 4.31 -1.51 -1.90
CA THR A 78 4.95 -0.34 -2.55
C THR A 78 6.44 -0.25 -2.21
N SER A 79 6.82 -0.70 -1.02
CA SER A 79 8.21 -0.77 -0.57
C SER A 79 8.34 -1.77 0.58
N LYS A 80 9.58 -2.17 0.89
CA LYS A 80 9.91 -3.06 2.01
C LYS A 80 10.26 -2.31 3.31
N VAL A 81 10.17 -0.97 3.30
CA VAL A 81 10.66 -0.14 4.41
C VAL A 81 10.02 -0.58 5.73
N TRP A 82 8.70 -0.72 5.73
CA TRP A 82 7.97 -1.12 6.93
C TRP A 82 8.19 -2.59 7.30
N ASP A 83 8.44 -3.47 6.34
CA ASP A 83 8.81 -4.84 6.64
C ASP A 83 10.16 -4.94 7.35
N ILE A 84 11.10 -4.07 7.02
CA ILE A 84 12.40 -4.00 7.71
C ILE A 84 12.22 -3.41 9.11
N VAL A 85 11.47 -2.30 9.22
CA VAL A 85 11.23 -1.62 10.51
C VAL A 85 10.52 -2.51 11.52
N PHE A 86 9.53 -3.29 11.08
CA PHE A 86 8.71 -4.14 11.95
C PHE A 86 9.12 -5.61 11.93
N ASN A 87 10.28 -5.94 11.34
CA ASN A 87 10.82 -7.30 11.28
C ASN A 87 9.87 -8.34 10.64
N THR A 88 9.22 -7.94 9.56
CA THR A 88 8.36 -8.79 8.71
C THR A 88 8.92 -8.96 7.30
N TYR A 89 10.23 -8.71 7.13
CA TYR A 89 10.94 -8.86 5.87
C TYR A 89 10.93 -10.30 5.37
N LEU A 90 10.57 -10.50 4.09
CA LEU A 90 10.62 -11.81 3.44
C LEU A 90 11.98 -12.04 2.75
N PRO A 91 12.78 -13.02 3.18
CA PRO A 91 13.99 -13.41 2.46
C PRO A 91 13.63 -14.27 1.22
N VAL A 92 13.51 -13.61 0.05
CA VAL A 92 13.05 -14.21 -1.23
C VAL A 92 14.13 -14.70 -2.17
#